data_AF-A0AAJ6HYF6-F1
#
_entry.id   AF-A0AAJ6HYF6-F1
#
_cell.length_a   1.000
_cell.length_b   1.000
_cell.length_c   1.000
_cell.angle_alpha   90.00
_cell.angle_beta   90.00
_cell.angle_gamma   90.00
#
_symmetry.space_group_name_H-M   'P 1'
#
loop_
_entity.id
_entity.type
_entity.pdbx_description
1 polymer ?
#
loop_
_entity_poly.entity_id
_entity_poly.type
_entity_poly.pdbx_seq_one_letter_code
_entity_poly.pdbx_strand_id
1 'polypeptide(L)'
;MLVSRRSRVATLAACATLLLATSACGEDKAEEGSAQQVRLYGTDGNMLNSYPAELKERADLVDGMKGTTPLTPLPDDFKSRLRSVNPALTDFLYSAETYDAVVIAALAAQLAGSTDPAAIAKQIVGVTNNGQRCEDPASCLTLARAGQDIEYRSVSLTRAGFTDKGEPATASYATLTFDGQQINDGKTEFVGAGAESAASTKAPPKARKARPGGADDDQKPLIIGGLLPKTGDLALAYPPMAAGAALAIKEINAAGGALGKPVTWMDGDDGTSPAVAKATVARHTAEGVSVIIGAGASGISREVLPDVVKAGKILFSPSNTDASLTDVEDNGLYFRTAPPDSLQGRALADVILRDGSQKIVIVARKDSYGEGLQATVRGELEKAGIAGDRLKLLTYEPPPDPDSPPVDFTSGAKEIKEFGADAVLIIGFGESAQVIRALADSGVQIRH
;
A
#
# COMPACT_ATOMS: atom_id res chain seq x y z
N MET A 1 -37.02 -33.74 68.02
CA MET A 1 -36.45 -32.46 68.51
C MET A 1 -36.99 -31.37 67.58
N LEU A 2 -38.07 -30.62 67.85
CA LEU A 2 -38.24 -29.54 68.86
C LEU A 2 -37.03 -28.58 68.78
N VAL A 3 -37.08 -27.29 68.43
CA VAL A 3 -37.99 -26.14 68.69
C VAL A 3 -37.62 -25.00 67.68
N SER A 4 -38.54 -24.36 66.92
CA SER A 4 -39.20 -23.04 67.12
C SER A 4 -38.25 -21.83 67.40
N ARG A 5 -38.40 -20.58 66.96
CA ARG A 5 -39.52 -19.67 66.57
C ARG A 5 -38.86 -18.34 66.10
N ARG A 6 -39.46 -17.60 65.16
CA ARG A 6 -40.16 -16.31 65.42
C ARG A 6 -40.49 -15.56 64.13
N SER A 7 -41.78 -15.28 64.03
CA SER A 7 -42.50 -14.48 63.06
C SER A 7 -42.24 -12.98 63.22
N ARG A 8 -42.32 -12.23 62.12
CA ARG A 8 -43.00 -10.92 62.09
C ARG A 8 -43.77 -10.76 60.78
N VAL A 9 -45.09 -10.78 60.92
CA VAL A 9 -46.08 -10.29 59.97
C VAL A 9 -46.19 -8.78 60.18
N ALA A 10 -46.22 -8.00 59.10
CA ALA A 10 -46.85 -6.69 59.09
C ALA A 10 -47.60 -6.54 57.76
N THR A 11 -48.88 -6.23 57.90
CA THR A 11 -49.93 -6.26 56.88
C THR A 11 -50.21 -4.84 56.37
N LEU A 12 -50.65 -4.74 55.11
CA LEU A 12 -51.55 -3.73 54.52
C LEU A 12 -51.10 -2.26 54.42
N ALA A 13 -51.03 -1.75 53.19
CA ALA A 13 -51.93 -0.69 52.72
C ALA A 13 -51.91 -0.61 51.18
N ALA A 14 -53.06 -0.91 50.56
CA ALA A 14 -53.35 -0.56 49.18
C ALA A 14 -53.77 0.91 49.13
N CYS A 15 -53.19 1.68 48.20
CA CYS A 15 -53.76 2.95 47.74
C CYS A 15 -53.70 2.98 46.22
N ALA A 16 -54.87 2.77 45.61
CA ALA A 16 -55.14 3.15 44.25
C ALA A 16 -55.25 4.67 44.18
N THR A 17 -54.56 5.30 43.24
CA THR A 17 -54.85 6.68 42.81
C THR A 17 -55.08 6.71 41.31
N LEU A 18 -56.24 7.28 41.00
CA LEU A 18 -56.90 7.40 39.72
C LEU A 18 -56.24 8.46 38.83
N LEU A 19 -56.43 8.29 37.52
CA LEU A 19 -56.01 9.12 36.40
C LEU A 19 -56.25 10.63 36.56
N LEU A 20 -55.30 11.42 36.07
CA LEU A 20 -55.57 12.69 35.39
C LEU A 20 -54.83 12.68 34.05
N ALA A 21 -55.59 12.48 32.98
CA ALA A 21 -55.17 12.77 31.62
C ALA A 21 -55.16 14.29 31.44
N THR A 22 -53.98 14.86 31.22
CA THR A 22 -53.85 16.21 30.67
C THR A 22 -53.43 16.09 29.22
N SER A 23 -54.40 16.27 28.33
CA SER A 23 -54.18 16.64 26.94
C SER A 23 -53.46 18.00 26.92
N ALA A 24 -52.15 17.98 26.74
CA ALA A 24 -51.39 19.17 26.39
C ALA A 24 -51.00 19.04 24.92
N CYS A 25 -51.56 19.91 24.08
CA CYS A 25 -51.06 20.20 22.74
C CYS A 25 -49.64 20.76 22.89
N GLY A 26 -48.64 19.90 22.88
CA GLY A 26 -47.27 20.28 22.54
C GLY A 26 -47.13 20.10 21.05
N GLU A 27 -46.81 21.17 20.32
CA GLU A 27 -46.32 21.05 18.95
C GLU A 27 -45.19 20.01 18.94
N ASP A 28 -45.35 18.98 18.11
CA ASP A 28 -44.29 18.04 17.78
C ASP A 28 -43.12 18.84 17.22
N LYS A 29 -42.20 19.28 18.09
CA LYS A 29 -40.84 19.54 17.66
C LYS A 29 -40.34 18.21 17.16
N ALA A 30 -40.24 18.08 15.84
CA ALA A 30 -39.44 17.05 15.21
C ALA A 30 -38.16 16.95 16.03
N GLU A 31 -37.91 15.79 16.63
CA GLU A 31 -36.55 15.45 17.02
C GLU A 31 -35.71 15.69 15.77
N GLU A 32 -34.83 16.69 15.81
CA GLU A 32 -33.75 16.81 14.85
C GLU A 32 -33.00 15.48 14.94
N GLY A 33 -33.32 14.56 14.03
CA GLY A 33 -32.68 13.26 13.96
C GLY A 33 -31.19 13.52 13.98
N SER A 34 -30.49 12.90 14.94
CA SER A 34 -29.05 13.08 15.13
C SER A 34 -28.38 13.10 13.77
N ALA A 35 -27.81 14.25 13.37
CA ALA A 35 -27.23 14.39 12.04
C ALA A 35 -26.27 13.22 11.82
N GLN A 36 -26.59 12.38 10.84
CA GLN A 36 -25.86 11.13 10.63
C GLN A 36 -24.41 11.48 10.29
N GLN A 37 -23.50 11.14 11.21
CA GLN A 37 -22.08 11.38 11.03
C GLN A 37 -21.44 10.19 10.31
N VAL A 38 -20.55 10.49 9.38
CA VAL A 38 -19.82 9.51 8.58
C VAL A 38 -18.37 9.45 9.04
N ARG A 39 -17.87 8.24 9.30
CA ARG A 39 -16.43 8.01 9.44
C ARG A 39 -15.78 7.81 8.07
N LEU A 40 -14.63 8.43 7.87
CA LEU A 40 -13.85 8.27 6.65
C LEU A 40 -12.77 7.20 6.85
N TYR A 41 -12.66 6.33 5.86
CA TYR A 41 -11.59 5.35 5.76
C TYR A 41 -10.84 5.48 4.44
N GLY A 42 -9.54 5.23 4.47
CA GLY A 42 -8.63 5.33 3.34
C GLY A 42 -7.74 4.11 3.16
N THR A 43 -6.87 4.24 2.16
CA THR A 43 -5.90 3.24 1.73
C THR A 43 -4.53 3.90 1.52
N ASP A 44 -3.52 3.13 1.16
CA ASP A 44 -2.16 3.60 0.90
C ASP A 44 -2.07 4.80 -0.06
N GLY A 45 -3.00 4.91 -1.00
CA GLY A 45 -3.10 6.04 -1.92
C GLY A 45 -3.47 7.39 -1.30
N ASN A 46 -4.05 7.41 -0.09
CA ASN A 46 -4.55 8.62 0.56
C ASN A 46 -4.26 8.67 2.08
N MET A 47 -3.43 7.76 2.61
CA MET A 47 -2.97 7.77 4.01
C MET A 47 -1.51 8.24 4.12
N LEU A 48 -1.29 9.52 3.83
CA LEU A 48 0.01 10.22 3.83
C LEU A 48 -0.10 11.58 4.53
N ASN A 49 0.97 12.07 5.18
CA ASN A 49 1.02 13.42 5.76
C ASN A 49 0.93 14.52 4.71
N SER A 50 1.29 14.22 3.46
CA SER A 50 1.14 15.13 2.31
C SER A 50 -0.28 15.19 1.75
N TYR A 51 -1.13 14.17 1.99
CA TYR A 51 -2.48 14.08 1.42
C TYR A 51 -3.43 15.23 1.79
N PRO A 52 -3.42 15.78 3.02
CA PRO A 52 -4.30 16.92 3.37
C PRO A 52 -4.13 18.14 2.46
N ALA A 53 -2.97 18.30 1.80
CA ALA A 53 -2.76 19.37 0.82
C ALA A 53 -3.71 19.27 -0.40
N GLU A 54 -4.15 18.06 -0.77
CA GLU A 54 -5.11 17.85 -1.88
C GLU A 54 -6.50 18.42 -1.56
N LEU A 55 -6.83 18.56 -0.26
CA LEU A 55 -8.07 19.17 0.21
C LEU A 55 -8.00 20.69 0.29
N LYS A 56 -6.82 21.29 0.05
CA LYS A 56 -6.57 22.73 0.03
C LYS A 56 -7.10 23.42 1.31
N GLU A 57 -7.98 24.41 1.19
CA GLU A 57 -8.58 25.14 2.31
C GLU A 57 -9.50 24.29 3.21
N ARG A 58 -9.72 23.02 2.88
CA ARG A 58 -10.57 22.06 3.61
C ARG A 58 -9.76 20.89 4.19
N ALA A 59 -8.47 21.11 4.46
CA ALA A 59 -7.57 20.08 4.98
C ALA A 59 -8.02 19.50 6.33
N ASP A 60 -8.83 20.23 7.10
CA ASP A 60 -9.44 19.75 8.35
C ASP A 60 -10.39 18.56 8.16
N LEU A 61 -10.90 18.33 6.95
CA LEU A 61 -11.84 17.24 6.67
C LEU A 61 -11.24 15.84 6.81
N VAL A 62 -9.91 15.69 6.87
CA VAL A 62 -9.27 14.39 7.17
C VAL A 62 -9.16 14.09 8.65
N ASP A 63 -9.45 15.04 9.55
CA ASP A 63 -9.32 14.77 10.97
C ASP A 63 -10.21 13.58 11.38
N GLY A 64 -9.64 12.63 12.12
CA GLY A 64 -10.29 11.37 12.48
C GLY A 64 -10.32 10.28 11.39
N MET A 65 -9.93 10.60 10.15
CA MET A 65 -9.85 9.62 9.06
C MET A 65 -8.82 8.53 9.39
N LYS A 66 -9.23 7.27 9.21
CA LYS A 66 -8.38 6.10 9.41
C LYS A 66 -8.09 5.40 8.10
N GLY A 67 -7.12 4.51 8.04
CA GLY A 67 -6.90 3.71 6.86
C GLY A 67 -5.75 2.75 7.02
N THR A 68 -5.50 1.97 5.99
CA THR A 68 -4.41 0.98 6.00
C THR A 68 -3.43 1.21 4.87
N THR A 69 -2.16 0.93 5.12
CA THR A 69 -1.12 0.93 4.10
C THR A 69 -0.16 -0.25 4.28
N PRO A 70 0.40 -0.85 3.22
CA PRO A 70 1.57 -1.71 3.35
C PRO A 70 2.71 -0.91 4.00
N LEU A 71 3.08 -1.31 5.21
CA LEU A 71 4.16 -0.65 5.94
C LEU A 71 4.69 -1.59 7.04
N THR A 72 5.98 -1.89 6.95
CA THR A 72 6.74 -2.43 8.07
C THR A 72 7.22 -1.28 8.96
N PRO A 73 7.27 -1.45 10.29
CA PRO A 73 7.88 -0.45 11.17
C PRO A 73 9.29 -0.08 10.69
N LEU A 74 9.46 1.17 10.24
CA LEU A 74 10.72 1.62 9.67
C LEU A 74 11.70 2.03 10.77
N PRO A 75 12.94 1.48 10.79
CA PRO A 75 13.97 1.90 11.71
C PRO A 75 14.32 3.39 11.58
N ASP A 76 14.62 4.04 12.70
CA ASP A 76 14.99 5.46 12.72
C ASP A 76 16.27 5.76 11.92
N ASP A 77 17.22 4.82 11.91
CA ASP A 77 18.43 4.95 11.09
C ASP A 77 18.10 4.97 9.59
N PHE A 78 17.13 4.15 9.16
CA PHE A 78 16.70 4.12 7.76
C PHE A 78 16.00 5.43 7.38
N LYS A 79 15.09 5.93 8.22
CA LYS A 79 14.46 7.24 8.03
C LYS A 79 15.51 8.36 7.96
N SER A 80 16.55 8.31 8.81
CA SER A 80 17.65 9.28 8.81
C SER A 80 18.49 9.19 7.53
N ARG A 81 18.80 7.98 7.05
CA ARG A 81 19.51 7.75 5.79
C ARG A 81 18.72 8.27 4.58
N LEU A 82 17.40 8.05 4.54
CA LEU A 82 16.53 8.64 3.51
C LEU A 82 16.57 10.17 3.56
N ARG A 83 16.51 10.78 4.75
CA ARG A 83 16.63 12.23 4.91
C ARG A 83 18.01 12.78 4.55
N SER A 84 19.06 11.96 4.57
CA SER A 84 20.37 12.35 4.04
C SER A 84 20.38 12.51 2.51
N VAL A 85 19.42 11.88 1.82
CA VAL A 85 19.21 12.01 0.37
C VAL A 85 18.19 13.10 0.08
N ASN A 86 17.10 13.16 0.85
CA ASN A 86 16.08 14.20 0.75
C ASN A 86 15.70 14.75 2.14
N PRO A 87 16.30 15.86 2.58
CA PRO A 87 16.04 16.45 3.90
C PRO A 87 14.60 16.92 4.12
N ALA A 88 13.84 17.15 3.05
CA ALA A 88 12.46 17.62 3.12
C ALA A 88 11.43 16.48 3.29
N LEU A 89 11.89 15.22 3.40
CA LEU A 89 11.02 14.06 3.43
C LEU A 89 10.21 13.96 4.74
N THR A 90 8.89 14.06 4.61
CA THR A 90 7.89 13.94 5.69
C THR A 90 7.21 12.58 5.73
N ASP A 91 7.13 11.91 4.58
CA ASP A 91 6.45 10.64 4.37
C ASP A 91 7.44 9.56 3.97
N PHE A 92 7.09 8.30 4.22
CA PHE A 92 7.98 7.16 3.96
C PHE A 92 7.34 6.01 3.19
N LEU A 93 6.11 6.22 2.69
CA LEU A 93 5.36 5.21 1.94
C LEU A 93 6.20 4.65 0.78
N TYR A 94 6.26 3.32 0.67
CA TYR A 94 7.00 2.58 -0.37
C TYR A 94 8.50 2.87 -0.48
N SER A 95 9.10 3.63 0.43
CA SER A 95 10.54 3.95 0.41
C SER A 95 11.40 2.71 0.67
N ALA A 96 10.99 1.86 1.61
CA ALA A 96 11.66 0.62 1.96
C ALA A 96 11.55 -0.41 0.83
N GLU A 97 10.36 -0.56 0.27
CA GLU A 97 10.05 -1.45 -0.83
C GLU A 97 10.82 -1.05 -2.09
N THR A 98 10.94 0.25 -2.37
CA THR A 98 11.73 0.76 -3.50
C THR A 98 13.22 0.54 -3.27
N TYR A 99 13.71 0.80 -2.05
CA TYR A 99 15.10 0.53 -1.69
C TYR A 99 15.45 -0.95 -1.86
N ASP A 100 14.65 -1.85 -1.27
CA ASP A 100 14.88 -3.29 -1.33
C ASP A 100 14.78 -3.82 -2.78
N ALA A 101 13.85 -3.33 -3.61
CA ALA A 101 13.74 -3.73 -5.01
C ALA A 101 15.01 -3.41 -5.83
N VAL A 102 15.59 -2.22 -5.62
CA VAL A 102 16.84 -1.81 -6.27
C VAL A 102 18.03 -2.65 -5.78
N VAL A 103 18.13 -2.90 -4.47
CA VAL A 103 19.19 -3.72 -3.89
C VAL A 103 19.11 -5.17 -4.40
N ILE A 104 17.91 -5.76 -4.38
CA ILE A 104 17.68 -7.13 -4.87
C ILE A 104 18.06 -7.23 -6.35
N ALA A 105 17.69 -6.26 -7.19
CA ALA A 105 18.05 -6.25 -8.60
C ALA A 105 19.58 -6.26 -8.82
N ALA A 106 20.32 -5.45 -8.06
CA ALA A 106 21.78 -5.40 -8.14
C ALA A 106 22.45 -6.68 -7.63
N LEU A 107 21.96 -7.25 -6.53
CA LEU A 107 22.44 -8.53 -5.98
C LEU A 107 22.16 -9.69 -6.94
N ALA A 108 20.97 -9.74 -7.54
CA ALA A 108 20.60 -10.73 -8.54
C ALA A 108 21.52 -10.67 -9.77
N ALA A 109 21.82 -9.48 -10.27
CA ALA A 109 22.81 -9.30 -11.35
C ALA A 109 24.21 -9.78 -10.94
N GLN A 110 24.64 -9.47 -9.72
CA GLN A 110 25.93 -9.92 -9.20
C GLN A 110 26.01 -11.45 -9.12
N LEU A 111 24.99 -12.13 -8.61
CA LEU A 111 24.93 -13.60 -8.51
C LEU A 111 24.81 -14.26 -9.88
N ALA A 112 24.06 -13.65 -10.80
CA ALA A 112 23.98 -14.10 -12.19
C ALA A 112 25.33 -13.96 -12.92
N GLY A 113 26.18 -13.02 -12.48
CA GLY A 113 27.40 -12.66 -13.18
C GLY A 113 27.09 -12.11 -14.58
N SER A 114 25.98 -11.37 -14.73
CA SER A 114 25.43 -10.88 -15.99
C SER A 114 24.48 -9.70 -15.76
N THR A 115 24.40 -8.78 -16.74
CA THR A 115 23.33 -7.76 -16.82
C THR A 115 22.18 -8.19 -17.72
N ASP A 116 22.19 -9.43 -18.23
CA ASP A 116 21.07 -9.98 -19.01
C ASP A 116 19.82 -10.16 -18.13
N PRO A 117 18.66 -9.58 -18.49
CA PRO A 117 17.48 -9.64 -17.64
C PRO A 117 16.98 -11.06 -17.36
N ALA A 118 17.04 -11.97 -18.33
CA ALA A 118 16.60 -13.35 -18.13
C ALA A 118 17.51 -14.11 -17.15
N ALA A 119 18.81 -13.79 -17.11
CA ALA A 119 19.73 -14.31 -16.12
C ALA A 119 19.49 -13.69 -14.73
N ILE A 120 19.24 -12.38 -14.65
CA ILE A 120 18.92 -11.66 -13.41
C ILE A 120 17.63 -12.23 -12.79
N ALA A 121 16.56 -12.36 -13.58
CA ALA A 121 15.24 -12.78 -13.10
C ALA A 121 15.28 -14.12 -12.36
N LYS A 122 16.06 -15.07 -12.86
CA LYS A 122 16.24 -16.40 -12.24
C LYS A 122 16.90 -16.35 -10.86
N GLN A 123 17.58 -15.25 -10.51
CA GLN A 123 18.23 -15.07 -9.21
C GLN A 123 17.36 -14.31 -8.20
N ILE A 124 16.38 -13.51 -8.63
CA ILE A 124 15.65 -12.57 -7.75
C ILE A 124 15.00 -13.29 -6.56
N VAL A 125 14.28 -14.39 -6.78
CA VAL A 125 13.66 -15.15 -5.69
C VAL A 125 14.72 -15.73 -4.75
N GLY A 126 15.84 -16.23 -5.29
CA GLY A 126 16.93 -16.80 -4.50
C GLY A 126 17.72 -15.77 -3.69
N VAL A 127 17.83 -14.51 -4.13
CA VAL A 127 18.48 -13.44 -3.35
C VAL A 127 17.85 -13.28 -1.97
N THR A 128 16.56 -13.60 -1.84
CA THR A 128 15.81 -13.43 -0.60
C THR A 128 15.58 -14.75 0.13
N ASN A 129 16.10 -15.89 -0.31
CA ASN A 129 15.74 -17.19 0.27
C ASN A 129 16.94 -18.15 0.32
N ASN A 130 16.96 -19.02 1.35
CA ASN A 130 17.82 -20.21 1.41
C ASN A 130 19.33 -19.97 1.22
N GLY A 131 19.86 -18.89 1.79
CA GLY A 131 21.28 -18.52 1.69
C GLY A 131 21.85 -17.99 3.00
N GLN A 132 23.08 -17.47 2.96
CA GLN A 132 23.66 -16.80 4.11
C GLN A 132 23.02 -15.42 4.30
N ARG A 133 22.47 -15.19 5.49
CA ARG A 133 21.81 -13.93 5.82
C ARG A 133 22.77 -12.74 5.75
N CYS A 134 22.29 -11.65 5.16
CA CYS A 134 22.94 -10.35 5.09
C CYS A 134 21.87 -9.26 5.00
N GLU A 135 22.18 -8.05 5.47
CA GLU A 135 21.15 -7.01 5.69
C GLU A 135 21.45 -5.67 5.00
N ASP A 136 22.69 -5.44 4.60
CA ASP A 136 23.12 -4.21 3.94
C ASP A 136 23.81 -4.50 2.60
N PRO A 137 23.83 -3.53 1.65
CA PRO A 137 24.43 -3.74 0.34
C PRO A 137 25.90 -4.18 0.39
N ALA A 138 26.70 -3.69 1.34
CA ALA A 138 28.12 -3.98 1.39
C ALA A 138 28.39 -5.42 1.86
N SER A 139 27.72 -5.89 2.91
CA SER A 139 27.83 -7.27 3.38
C SER A 139 27.27 -8.25 2.35
N CYS A 140 26.11 -7.97 1.77
CA CYS A 140 25.50 -8.84 0.76
C CYS A 140 26.32 -8.94 -0.52
N LEU A 141 26.84 -7.82 -1.05
CA LEU A 141 27.69 -7.85 -2.24
C LEU A 141 29.00 -8.60 -1.99
N THR A 142 29.54 -8.56 -0.77
CA THR A 142 30.73 -9.33 -0.39
C THR A 142 30.47 -10.84 -0.52
N LEU A 143 29.36 -11.34 0.03
CA LEU A 143 28.96 -12.74 -0.08
C LEU A 143 28.65 -13.13 -1.53
N ALA A 144 27.88 -12.31 -2.24
CA ALA A 144 27.51 -12.55 -3.63
C ALA A 144 28.73 -12.63 -4.55
N ARG A 145 29.73 -11.75 -4.38
CA ARG A 145 31.00 -11.79 -5.13
C ARG A 145 31.81 -13.06 -4.84
N ALA A 146 31.72 -13.58 -3.62
CA ALA A 146 32.33 -14.88 -3.28
C ALA A 146 31.60 -16.08 -3.93
N GLY A 147 30.46 -15.84 -4.59
CA GLY A 147 29.63 -16.88 -5.21
C GLY A 147 28.83 -17.67 -4.18
N GLN A 148 28.52 -17.06 -3.03
CA GLN A 148 27.68 -17.66 -2.00
C GLN A 148 26.22 -17.25 -2.23
N ASP A 149 25.31 -18.20 -2.05
CA ASP A 149 23.88 -17.89 -2.01
C ASP A 149 23.60 -17.04 -0.77
N ILE A 150 22.75 -16.04 -0.91
CA ILE A 150 22.45 -15.06 0.14
C ILE A 150 20.98 -15.10 0.52
N GLU A 151 20.70 -14.75 1.76
CA GLU A 151 19.34 -14.51 2.26
C GLU A 151 19.25 -13.04 2.66
N TYR A 152 19.02 -12.18 1.68
CA TYR A 152 18.86 -10.75 1.91
C TYR A 152 17.61 -10.49 2.75
N ARG A 153 17.79 -9.84 3.90
CA ARG A 153 16.74 -9.39 4.82
C ARG A 153 17.01 -7.95 5.18
N SER A 154 16.11 -7.04 4.83
CA SER A 154 16.34 -5.61 4.96
C SER A 154 15.07 -4.95 5.49
N VAL A 155 14.68 -3.81 4.93
CA VAL A 155 13.72 -2.91 5.55
C VAL A 155 12.29 -3.37 5.33
N SER A 156 11.89 -3.68 4.09
CA SER A 156 10.53 -4.17 3.82
C SER A 156 10.45 -5.70 3.95
N LEU A 157 11.55 -6.42 3.70
CA LEU A 157 11.64 -7.88 3.85
C LEU A 157 12.32 -8.30 5.16
N THR A 158 11.55 -8.33 6.25
CA THR A 158 12.09 -8.61 7.61
C THR A 158 11.87 -10.04 8.08
N ARG A 159 10.71 -10.64 7.77
CA ARG A 159 10.29 -11.94 8.32
C ARG A 159 10.56 -13.12 7.39
N ALA A 160 10.21 -12.98 6.11
CA ALA A 160 10.41 -14.00 5.09
C ALA A 160 10.84 -13.35 3.76
N GLY A 161 11.36 -14.19 2.86
CA GLY A 161 11.71 -13.78 1.51
C GLY A 161 10.52 -13.85 0.56
N PHE A 162 10.83 -13.96 -0.73
CA PHE A 162 9.83 -14.06 -1.77
C PHE A 162 9.21 -15.45 -1.86
N THR A 163 7.94 -15.49 -2.26
CA THR A 163 7.27 -16.69 -2.75
C THR A 163 7.85 -17.11 -4.11
N ASP A 164 7.43 -18.26 -4.60
CA ASP A 164 7.73 -18.70 -5.97
C ASP A 164 7.22 -17.75 -7.07
N LYS A 165 6.28 -16.86 -6.73
CA LYS A 165 5.69 -15.87 -7.65
C LYS A 165 6.43 -14.53 -7.66
N GLY A 166 7.53 -14.40 -6.91
CA GLY A 166 8.35 -13.18 -6.97
C GLY A 166 7.80 -12.01 -6.15
N GLU A 167 7.07 -12.30 -5.07
CA GLU A 167 6.48 -11.32 -4.16
C GLU A 167 6.69 -11.72 -2.69
N PRO A 168 6.55 -10.82 -1.69
CA PRO A 168 6.81 -11.13 -0.30
C PRO A 168 5.87 -12.23 0.24
N ALA A 169 6.43 -13.25 0.90
CA ALA A 169 5.63 -14.30 1.55
C ALA A 169 4.91 -13.84 2.82
N THR A 170 5.42 -12.76 3.42
CA THR A 170 4.87 -12.10 4.61
C THR A 170 4.82 -10.60 4.38
N ALA A 171 3.84 -9.95 5.00
CA ALA A 171 3.62 -8.52 4.93
C ALA A 171 3.40 -7.93 6.32
N SER A 172 3.49 -6.61 6.41
CA SER A 172 3.03 -5.81 7.54
C SER A 172 2.16 -4.69 7.00
N TYR A 173 1.02 -4.46 7.65
CA TYR A 173 0.11 -3.37 7.35
C TYR A 173 0.01 -2.45 8.54
N ALA A 174 0.18 -1.15 8.32
CA ALA A 174 -0.08 -0.15 9.32
C ALA A 174 -1.54 0.31 9.22
N THR A 175 -2.23 0.37 10.37
CA THR A 175 -3.44 1.17 10.54
C THR A 175 -3.02 2.56 10.96
N LEU A 176 -3.36 3.55 10.14
CA LEU A 176 -3.01 4.95 10.33
C LEU A 176 -4.25 5.74 10.72
N THR A 177 -4.07 6.80 11.51
CA THR A 177 -5.14 7.72 11.92
C THR A 177 -4.64 9.15 11.79
N PHE A 178 -5.38 9.99 11.07
CA PHE A 178 -5.18 11.43 11.11
C PHE A 178 -5.66 12.01 12.45
N ASP A 179 -4.85 12.89 13.02
CA ASP A 179 -5.13 13.68 14.21
C ASP A 179 -4.87 15.15 13.85
N GLY A 180 -5.95 15.88 13.59
CA GLY A 180 -5.94 17.08 12.78
C GLY A 180 -5.55 16.76 11.33
N GLN A 181 -4.46 17.38 10.85
CA GLN A 181 -3.99 17.26 9.47
C GLN A 181 -2.71 16.43 9.35
N GLN A 182 -2.39 15.61 10.35
CA GLN A 182 -1.18 14.80 10.38
C GLN A 182 -1.51 13.39 10.86
N ILE A 183 -0.79 12.40 10.34
CA ILE A 183 -0.85 11.03 10.83
C ILE A 183 -0.23 10.99 12.22
N ASN A 184 -0.95 10.40 13.17
CA ASN A 184 -0.47 10.22 14.52
C ASN A 184 0.28 8.88 14.65
N ASP A 185 1.61 8.94 14.62
CA ASP A 185 2.49 7.78 14.81
C ASP A 185 2.19 7.02 16.12
N GLY A 186 1.79 7.72 17.18
CA GLY A 186 1.43 7.12 18.46
C GLY A 186 0.11 6.33 18.46
N LYS A 187 -0.73 6.54 17.43
CA LYS A 187 -1.95 5.75 17.17
C LYS A 187 -1.75 4.69 16.08
N THR A 188 -0.54 4.56 15.53
CA THR A 188 -0.26 3.61 14.46
C THR A 188 -0.17 2.19 15.01
N GLU A 189 -0.99 1.29 14.47
CA GLU A 189 -0.96 -0.14 14.81
C GLU A 189 -0.43 -0.94 13.63
N PHE A 190 0.39 -1.96 13.88
CA PHE A 190 0.92 -2.85 12.83
C PHE A 190 0.29 -4.23 12.92
N VAL A 191 -0.14 -4.76 11.78
CA VAL A 191 -0.68 -6.12 11.66
C VAL A 191 0.15 -6.90 10.65
N GLY A 192 0.72 -8.00 11.10
CA GLY A 192 1.41 -8.94 10.21
C GLY A 192 0.42 -9.78 9.41
N ALA A 193 0.74 -10.02 8.14
CA ALA A 193 -0.03 -10.89 7.25
C ALA A 193 0.90 -11.83 6.46
N GLY A 194 0.30 -12.82 5.78
CA GLY A 194 1.04 -13.87 5.08
C GLY A 194 1.62 -14.94 6.00
N ALA A 195 2.43 -15.83 5.44
CA ALA A 195 3.01 -16.97 6.14
C ALA A 195 4.45 -17.23 5.70
N GLU A 196 5.35 -17.41 6.66
CA GLU A 196 6.77 -17.72 6.39
C GLU A 196 6.94 -19.03 5.61
N SER A 197 6.02 -19.98 5.80
CA SER A 197 5.97 -21.23 5.04
C SER A 197 5.62 -21.06 3.55
N ALA A 198 5.14 -19.89 3.14
CA ALA A 198 4.89 -19.57 1.74
C ALA A 198 6.15 -19.08 1.00
N ALA A 199 7.24 -18.82 1.72
CA ALA A 199 8.52 -18.44 1.12
C ALA A 199 9.06 -19.57 0.24
N SER A 200 9.72 -19.20 -0.86
CA SER A 200 10.25 -20.16 -1.80
C SER A 200 11.34 -21.03 -1.16
N THR A 201 11.24 -22.34 -1.36
CA THR A 201 12.28 -23.32 -1.00
C THR A 201 13.09 -23.77 -2.21
N LYS A 202 12.82 -23.19 -3.40
CA LYS A 202 13.54 -23.53 -4.62
C LYS A 202 14.96 -23.00 -4.55
N ALA A 203 15.92 -23.87 -4.89
CA ALA A 203 17.31 -23.45 -4.99
C ALA A 203 17.50 -22.53 -6.21
N PRO A 204 18.18 -21.37 -6.05
CA PRO A 204 18.53 -20.55 -7.20
C PRO A 204 19.52 -21.26 -8.14
N PRO A 205 19.67 -20.78 -9.39
CA PRO A 205 20.78 -21.19 -10.23
C PRO A 205 22.11 -20.88 -9.52
N LYS A 206 23.09 -21.76 -9.68
CA LYS A 206 24.40 -21.63 -9.04
C LYS A 206 25.00 -20.24 -9.25
N ALA A 207 25.30 -19.55 -8.15
CA ALA A 207 25.93 -18.24 -8.16
C ALA A 207 27.28 -18.24 -8.89
N ARG A 208 27.55 -17.16 -9.64
CA ARG A 208 28.78 -16.98 -10.40
C ARG A 208 29.78 -16.16 -9.58
N LYS A 209 30.87 -16.80 -9.16
CA LYS A 209 31.95 -16.15 -8.41
C LYS A 209 32.65 -15.08 -9.24
N ALA A 210 32.91 -13.92 -8.64
CA ALA A 210 33.70 -12.87 -9.27
C ALA A 210 35.15 -13.31 -9.49
N ARG A 211 35.77 -12.92 -10.62
CA ARG A 211 37.18 -13.20 -10.90
C ARG A 211 38.09 -12.38 -9.96
N PRO A 212 39.22 -12.94 -9.47
CA PRO A 212 40.22 -12.15 -8.75
C PRO A 212 40.86 -11.11 -9.68
N GLY A 213 40.83 -9.82 -9.32
CA GLY A 213 41.60 -8.77 -10.02
C GLY A 213 40.83 -7.62 -10.70
N GLY A 214 39.51 -7.53 -10.57
CA GLY A 214 38.74 -6.37 -11.07
C GLY A 214 37.77 -6.72 -12.20
N ALA A 215 36.87 -5.76 -12.50
CA ALA A 215 35.69 -5.90 -13.36
C ALA A 215 35.92 -6.74 -14.63
N ASP A 216 34.93 -7.55 -15.03
CA ASP A 216 34.97 -8.21 -16.33
C ASP A 216 34.80 -7.09 -17.39
N ASP A 217 35.88 -6.76 -18.12
CA ASP A 217 35.89 -5.62 -19.03
C ASP A 217 34.88 -5.75 -20.18
N ASP A 218 34.45 -6.98 -20.47
CA ASP A 218 33.41 -7.30 -21.45
C ASP A 218 31.98 -7.07 -20.93
N GLN A 219 31.81 -6.82 -19.62
CA GLN A 219 30.50 -6.72 -18.98
C GLN A 219 30.01 -5.27 -18.94
N LYS A 220 28.84 -5.01 -19.52
CA LYS A 220 28.23 -3.67 -19.49
C LYS A 220 27.85 -3.28 -18.05
N PRO A 221 27.88 -1.98 -17.68
CA PRO A 221 27.31 -1.52 -16.42
C PRO A 221 25.84 -1.91 -16.31
N LEU A 222 25.39 -2.27 -15.10
CA LEU A 222 23.97 -2.52 -14.84
C LEU A 222 23.22 -1.18 -14.88
N ILE A 223 22.21 -1.09 -15.75
CA ILE A 223 21.30 0.06 -15.82
C ILE A 223 19.95 -0.38 -15.25
N ILE A 224 19.54 0.27 -14.16
CA ILE A 224 18.23 0.11 -13.53
C ILE A 224 17.41 1.35 -13.88
N GLY A 225 16.22 1.16 -14.44
CA GLY A 225 15.31 2.23 -14.82
C GLY A 225 14.21 2.45 -13.78
N GLY A 226 13.81 3.70 -13.53
CA GLY A 226 12.63 4.02 -12.73
C GLY A 226 11.37 4.12 -13.60
N LEU A 227 10.25 3.63 -13.11
CA LEU A 227 8.91 3.84 -13.66
C LEU A 227 7.99 4.18 -12.48
N LEU A 228 8.33 5.25 -11.78
CA LEU A 228 7.68 5.67 -10.54
C LEU A 228 6.70 6.81 -10.84
N PRO A 229 5.65 7.02 -10.01
CA PRO A 229 4.56 7.93 -10.33
C PRO A 229 4.94 9.37 -10.02
N LYS A 230 5.76 10.03 -10.84
CA LYS A 230 6.20 11.41 -10.58
C LYS A 230 5.10 12.42 -10.81
N THR A 231 4.20 12.09 -11.73
CA THR A 231 3.02 12.89 -12.08
C THR A 231 1.76 12.03 -12.01
N GLY A 232 0.60 12.68 -12.13
CA GLY A 232 -0.71 12.04 -11.96
C GLY A 232 -1.09 11.88 -10.49
N ASP A 233 -2.24 11.25 -10.24
CA ASP A 233 -2.87 11.30 -8.92
C ASP A 233 -2.10 10.56 -7.82
N LEU A 234 -1.18 9.64 -8.19
CA LEU A 234 -0.30 8.94 -7.24
C LEU A 234 1.00 9.71 -6.92
N ALA A 235 1.17 10.94 -7.44
CA ALA A 235 2.41 11.70 -7.29
C ALA A 235 2.85 11.96 -5.85
N LEU A 236 1.92 11.96 -4.88
CA LEU A 236 2.23 12.08 -3.46
C LEU A 236 3.13 10.95 -2.92
N ALA A 237 3.11 9.78 -3.55
CA ALA A 237 3.95 8.64 -3.17
C ALA A 237 5.38 8.73 -3.75
N TYR A 238 5.62 9.56 -4.76
CA TYR A 238 6.93 9.59 -5.44
C TYR A 238 8.11 10.05 -4.58
N PRO A 239 8.03 11.15 -3.79
CA PRO A 239 9.19 11.63 -3.03
C PRO A 239 9.85 10.57 -2.13
N PRO A 240 9.11 9.77 -1.32
CA PRO A 240 9.73 8.70 -0.55
C PRO A 240 10.30 7.58 -1.40
N MET A 241 9.62 7.17 -2.48
CA MET A 241 10.11 6.13 -3.39
C MET A 241 11.41 6.56 -4.08
N ALA A 242 11.47 7.79 -4.58
CA ALA A 242 12.66 8.37 -5.20
C ALA A 242 13.84 8.42 -4.22
N ALA A 243 13.59 8.80 -2.96
CA ALA A 243 14.60 8.77 -1.90
C ALA A 243 15.11 7.35 -1.63
N GLY A 244 14.22 6.35 -1.60
CA GLY A 244 14.57 4.94 -1.46
C GLY A 244 15.46 4.43 -2.59
N ALA A 245 15.09 4.70 -3.85
CA ALA A 245 15.90 4.33 -5.01
C ALA A 245 17.29 4.99 -4.98
N ALA A 246 17.33 6.30 -4.72
CA ALA A 246 18.59 7.06 -4.66
C ALA A 246 19.50 6.59 -3.52
N LEU A 247 18.94 6.26 -2.34
CA LEU A 247 19.70 5.70 -1.24
C LEU A 247 20.29 4.33 -1.59
N ALA A 248 19.50 3.43 -2.19
CA ALA A 248 19.98 2.11 -2.62
C ALA A 248 21.15 2.23 -3.61
N ILE A 249 21.00 3.05 -4.65
CA ILE A 249 22.05 3.26 -5.66
C ILE A 249 23.32 3.82 -5.02
N LYS A 250 23.19 4.80 -4.12
CA LYS A 250 24.32 5.38 -3.39
C LYS A 250 25.09 4.31 -2.61
N GLU A 251 24.39 3.45 -1.87
CA GLU A 251 25.03 2.45 -1.01
C GLU A 251 25.59 1.26 -1.80
N ILE A 252 24.90 0.80 -2.84
CA ILE A 252 25.41 -0.21 -3.77
C ILE A 252 26.72 0.27 -4.41
N ASN A 253 26.76 1.52 -4.89
CA ASN A 253 27.94 2.08 -5.53
C ASN A 253 29.07 2.36 -4.53
N ALA A 254 28.75 2.79 -3.30
CA ALA A 254 29.73 2.91 -2.23
C ALA A 254 30.36 1.54 -1.87
N ALA A 255 29.60 0.45 -2.02
CA ALA A 255 30.08 -0.92 -1.85
C ALA A 255 30.85 -1.48 -3.07
N GLY A 256 31.14 -0.67 -4.09
CA GLY A 256 31.87 -1.06 -5.30
C GLY A 256 30.99 -1.50 -6.47
N GLY A 257 29.67 -1.29 -6.39
CA GLY A 257 28.72 -1.56 -7.46
C GLY A 257 28.45 -3.04 -7.73
N ALA A 258 27.72 -3.32 -8.81
CA ALA A 258 27.44 -4.68 -9.27
C ALA A 258 28.45 -5.07 -10.35
N LEU A 259 28.94 -6.32 -10.31
CA LEU A 259 29.87 -6.84 -11.33
C LEU A 259 31.17 -6.00 -11.43
N GLY A 260 31.56 -5.37 -10.31
CA GLY A 260 32.73 -4.51 -10.21
C GLY A 260 32.59 -3.16 -10.93
N LYS A 261 31.39 -2.76 -11.36
CA LYS A 261 31.11 -1.48 -12.01
C LYS A 261 29.98 -0.74 -11.28
N PRO A 262 30.00 0.61 -11.25
CA PRO A 262 28.89 1.37 -10.72
C PRO A 262 27.57 1.02 -11.43
N VAL A 263 26.50 0.90 -10.65
CA VAL A 263 25.12 0.77 -11.14
C VAL A 263 24.60 2.14 -11.52
N THR A 264 24.01 2.24 -12.71
CA THR A 264 23.39 3.47 -13.22
C THR A 264 21.89 3.44 -12.95
N TRP A 265 21.37 4.51 -12.34
CA TRP A 265 19.94 4.77 -12.26
C TRP A 265 19.50 5.64 -13.44
N MET A 266 18.51 5.18 -14.19
CA MET A 266 17.85 5.98 -15.22
C MET A 266 16.41 6.25 -14.82
N ASP A 267 16.19 7.45 -14.33
CA ASP A 267 14.90 7.86 -13.81
C ASP A 267 13.80 7.89 -14.89
N GLY A 268 12.55 7.68 -14.49
CA GLY A 268 11.41 7.60 -15.43
C GLY A 268 10.06 7.66 -14.72
N ASP A 269 9.10 8.25 -15.42
CA ASP A 269 7.76 8.53 -14.91
C ASP A 269 6.75 7.55 -15.50
N ASP A 270 5.83 7.06 -14.67
CA ASP A 270 4.66 6.30 -15.11
C ASP A 270 3.42 7.20 -15.34
N GLY A 271 3.44 8.42 -14.78
CA GLY A 271 2.41 9.45 -14.88
C GLY A 271 1.02 9.06 -14.38
N THR A 272 0.89 7.94 -13.67
CA THR A 272 -0.40 7.26 -13.45
C THR A 272 -1.18 7.10 -14.77
N SER A 273 -0.48 7.02 -15.92
CA SER A 273 -1.07 7.11 -17.25
C SER A 273 -0.46 6.06 -18.20
N PRO A 274 -1.27 5.23 -18.89
CA PRO A 274 -0.75 4.21 -19.79
C PRO A 274 0.13 4.78 -20.90
N ALA A 275 -0.19 5.98 -21.40
CA ALA A 275 0.56 6.62 -22.48
C ALA A 275 1.97 7.05 -22.03
N VAL A 276 2.07 7.71 -20.87
CA VAL A 276 3.34 8.14 -20.28
C VAL A 276 4.20 6.92 -19.94
N ALA A 277 3.61 5.93 -19.28
CA ALA A 277 4.32 4.72 -18.87
C ALA A 277 4.86 3.92 -20.07
N LYS A 278 4.07 3.72 -21.13
CA LYS A 278 4.53 3.02 -22.36
C LYS A 278 5.66 3.78 -23.06
N ALA A 279 5.60 5.10 -23.10
CA ALA A 279 6.69 5.92 -23.65
C ALA A 279 7.98 5.79 -22.82
N THR A 280 7.87 5.78 -21.48
CA THR A 280 9.01 5.55 -20.58
C THR A 280 9.60 4.15 -20.77
N VAL A 281 8.78 3.10 -20.87
CA VAL A 281 9.24 1.72 -21.13
C VAL A 281 9.97 1.60 -22.46
N ALA A 282 9.45 2.23 -23.52
CA ALA A 282 10.10 2.24 -24.83
C ALA A 282 11.49 2.91 -24.77
N ARG A 283 11.60 4.05 -24.09
CA ARG A 283 12.88 4.74 -23.87
C ARG A 283 13.85 3.88 -23.05
N HIS A 284 13.39 3.30 -21.95
CA HIS A 284 14.20 2.39 -21.11
C HIS A 284 14.73 1.19 -21.89
N THR A 285 13.90 0.64 -22.78
CA THR A 285 14.30 -0.47 -23.66
C THR A 285 15.39 -0.04 -24.63
N ALA A 286 15.25 1.13 -25.27
CA ALA A 286 16.23 1.67 -26.21
C ALA A 286 17.59 1.98 -25.56
N GLU A 287 17.57 2.46 -24.32
CA GLU A 287 18.76 2.82 -23.53
C GLU A 287 19.40 1.61 -22.80
N GLY A 288 18.88 0.41 -23.02
CA GLY A 288 19.49 -0.82 -22.50
C GLY A 288 19.25 -1.08 -21.01
N VAL A 289 18.18 -0.52 -20.42
CA VAL A 289 17.74 -0.88 -19.06
C VAL A 289 17.55 -2.38 -18.95
N SER A 290 17.99 -2.95 -17.83
CA SER A 290 17.85 -4.38 -17.54
C SER A 290 16.65 -4.67 -16.64
N VAL A 291 16.48 -3.83 -15.61
CA VAL A 291 15.41 -3.92 -14.61
C VAL A 291 14.69 -2.57 -14.52
N ILE A 292 13.37 -2.58 -14.66
CA ILE A 292 12.50 -1.40 -14.50
C ILE A 292 11.84 -1.49 -13.13
N ILE A 293 12.15 -0.56 -12.23
CA ILE A 293 11.55 -0.44 -10.91
C ILE A 293 10.25 0.35 -11.01
N GLY A 294 9.12 -0.34 -10.90
CA GLY A 294 7.78 0.18 -11.17
C GLY A 294 6.88 -0.88 -11.81
N ALA A 295 5.73 -0.53 -12.39
CA ALA A 295 5.12 0.79 -12.28
C ALA A 295 4.61 1.05 -10.85
N GLY A 296 4.33 2.31 -10.52
CA GLY A 296 3.77 2.71 -9.24
C GLY A 296 2.39 2.12 -9.02
N ALA A 297 1.47 2.39 -9.96
CA ALA A 297 0.09 1.95 -9.89
C ALA A 297 -0.11 0.54 -10.50
N SER A 298 -1.02 -0.24 -9.90
CA SER A 298 -1.37 -1.59 -10.37
C SER A 298 -1.93 -1.61 -11.78
N GLY A 299 -2.87 -0.70 -12.09
CA GLY A 299 -3.45 -0.58 -13.43
C GLY A 299 -2.38 -0.27 -14.49
N ILE A 300 -1.42 0.58 -14.17
CA ILE A 300 -0.32 0.92 -15.08
C ILE A 300 0.61 -0.27 -15.29
N SER A 301 0.91 -1.02 -14.24
CA SER A 301 1.72 -2.23 -14.34
C SER A 301 1.10 -3.25 -15.30
N ARG A 302 -0.23 -3.43 -15.25
CA ARG A 302 -0.95 -4.28 -16.22
C ARG A 302 -0.82 -3.80 -17.66
N GLU A 303 -0.90 -2.49 -17.86
CA GLU A 303 -0.82 -1.88 -19.18
C GLU A 303 0.56 -2.00 -19.83
N VAL A 304 1.63 -1.92 -19.03
CA VAL A 304 3.00 -1.95 -19.57
C VAL A 304 3.65 -3.34 -19.52
N LEU A 305 3.19 -4.25 -18.67
CA LEU A 305 3.82 -5.56 -18.49
C LEU A 305 3.98 -6.34 -19.81
N PRO A 306 2.98 -6.39 -20.72
CA PRO A 306 3.16 -7.05 -22.02
C PRO A 306 4.31 -6.49 -22.85
N ASP A 307 4.50 -5.16 -22.84
CA ASP A 307 5.58 -4.49 -23.57
C ASP A 307 6.95 -4.79 -22.92
N VAL A 308 7.00 -4.79 -21.58
CA VAL A 308 8.20 -5.12 -20.81
C VAL A 308 8.64 -6.57 -21.06
N VAL A 309 7.70 -7.52 -20.99
CA VAL A 309 7.94 -8.94 -21.24
C VAL A 309 8.37 -9.18 -22.69
N LYS A 310 7.71 -8.52 -23.66
CA LYS A 310 8.08 -8.59 -25.07
C LYS A 310 9.49 -8.05 -25.33
N ALA A 311 9.90 -7.01 -24.61
CA ALA A 311 11.25 -6.47 -24.66
C ALA A 311 12.28 -7.32 -23.89
N GLY A 312 11.85 -8.38 -23.22
CA GLY A 312 12.69 -9.26 -22.40
C GLY A 312 13.31 -8.51 -21.21
N LYS A 313 12.60 -7.53 -20.64
CA LYS A 313 13.06 -6.75 -19.48
C LYS A 313 12.30 -7.18 -18.22
N ILE A 314 12.86 -6.89 -17.05
CA ILE A 314 12.20 -7.16 -15.77
C ILE A 314 11.34 -5.95 -15.38
N LEU A 315 10.10 -6.19 -14.96
CA LEU A 315 9.27 -5.22 -14.23
C LEU A 315 9.26 -5.60 -12.75
N PHE A 316 9.80 -4.74 -11.89
CA PHE A 316 9.90 -5.01 -10.45
C PHE A 316 9.27 -3.86 -9.67
N SER A 317 8.00 -4.01 -9.30
CA SER A 317 7.26 -2.90 -8.68
C SER A 317 7.45 -2.84 -7.17
N PRO A 318 7.69 -1.65 -6.60
CA PRO A 318 7.72 -1.47 -5.16
C PRO A 318 6.38 -1.10 -4.53
N SER A 319 5.30 -0.94 -5.31
CA SER A 319 4.05 -0.36 -4.78
C SER A 319 2.76 -0.95 -5.34
N ASN A 320 2.77 -1.77 -6.38
CA ASN A 320 1.52 -2.31 -6.92
C ASN A 320 0.98 -3.48 -6.08
N THR A 321 -0.27 -3.34 -5.63
CA THR A 321 -0.87 -4.26 -4.66
C THR A 321 -1.95 -5.15 -5.25
N ASP A 322 -2.42 -4.93 -6.49
CA ASP A 322 -3.48 -5.75 -7.08
C ASP A 322 -3.13 -7.24 -7.02
N ALA A 323 -4.00 -8.00 -6.35
CA ALA A 323 -3.77 -9.41 -6.07
C ALA A 323 -3.69 -10.26 -7.35
N SER A 324 -4.35 -9.86 -8.44
CA SER A 324 -4.32 -10.61 -9.71
C SER A 324 -2.97 -10.53 -10.42
N LEU A 325 -2.11 -9.57 -10.10
CA LEU A 325 -0.77 -9.49 -10.68
C LEU A 325 0.10 -10.69 -10.29
N THR A 326 -0.26 -11.43 -9.24
CA THR A 326 0.40 -12.68 -8.82
C THR A 326 0.36 -13.80 -9.87
N ASP A 327 -0.70 -13.81 -10.69
CA ASP A 327 -1.01 -14.88 -11.63
C ASP A 327 -1.00 -14.42 -13.09
N VAL A 328 -0.51 -13.21 -13.35
CA VAL A 328 -0.32 -12.73 -14.72
C VAL A 328 0.78 -13.55 -15.42
N GLU A 329 0.57 -13.88 -16.69
CA GLU A 329 1.62 -14.48 -17.51
C GLU A 329 2.69 -13.43 -17.81
N ASP A 330 3.87 -13.63 -17.25
CA ASP A 330 4.96 -12.68 -17.24
C ASP A 330 6.28 -13.27 -17.77
N ASN A 331 6.29 -14.54 -18.18
CA ASN A 331 7.51 -15.30 -18.50
C ASN A 331 8.58 -15.26 -17.38
N GLY A 332 8.17 -15.12 -16.11
CA GLY A 332 9.05 -14.99 -14.96
C GLY A 332 9.83 -13.66 -14.91
N LEU A 333 9.29 -12.59 -15.50
CA LEU A 333 9.91 -11.27 -15.58
C LEU A 333 9.21 -10.20 -14.72
N TYR A 334 8.17 -10.56 -13.97
CA TYR A 334 7.51 -9.66 -13.05
C TYR A 334 7.76 -10.05 -11.59
N PHE A 335 8.03 -9.03 -10.78
CA PHE A 335 8.28 -9.15 -9.35
C PHE A 335 7.69 -7.95 -8.62
N ARG A 336 7.47 -8.08 -7.31
CA ARG A 336 7.14 -6.93 -6.46
C ARG A 336 7.69 -7.03 -5.05
N THR A 337 8.01 -5.91 -4.44
CA THR A 337 8.33 -5.81 -3.01
C THR A 337 7.15 -5.34 -2.17
N ALA A 338 6.13 -4.75 -2.79
CA ALA A 338 4.83 -4.54 -2.15
C ALA A 338 4.05 -5.87 -2.03
N PRO A 339 3.32 -6.09 -0.93
CA PRO A 339 2.48 -7.26 -0.77
C PRO A 339 1.13 -7.13 -1.52
N PRO A 340 0.48 -8.24 -1.93
CA PRO A 340 -0.84 -8.21 -2.53
C PRO A 340 -1.95 -7.73 -1.57
N ASP A 341 -2.96 -7.05 -2.13
CA ASP A 341 -4.17 -6.55 -1.45
C ASP A 341 -5.01 -7.67 -0.81
N SER A 342 -4.83 -8.91 -1.25
CA SER A 342 -5.44 -10.09 -0.63
C SER A 342 -5.05 -10.24 0.85
N LEU A 343 -3.92 -9.67 1.25
CA LEU A 343 -3.46 -9.61 2.62
C LEU A 343 -3.94 -8.33 3.35
N GLN A 344 -4.23 -7.24 2.62
CA GLN A 344 -4.65 -5.93 3.16
C GLN A 344 -6.13 -5.87 3.50
N GLY A 345 -7.01 -6.40 2.64
CA GLY A 345 -8.46 -6.14 2.74
C GLY A 345 -9.07 -6.55 4.07
N ARG A 346 -8.50 -7.56 4.73
CA ARG A 346 -8.90 -7.96 6.09
C ARG A 346 -8.54 -6.93 7.15
N ALA A 347 -7.32 -6.38 7.12
CA ALA A 347 -6.92 -5.35 8.06
C ALA A 347 -7.82 -4.11 7.96
N LEU A 348 -8.15 -3.72 6.73
CA LEU A 348 -9.03 -2.58 6.48
C LEU A 348 -10.48 -2.84 6.92
N ALA A 349 -11.02 -4.02 6.66
CA ALA A 349 -12.32 -4.43 7.18
C ALA A 349 -12.35 -4.45 8.72
N ASP A 350 -11.30 -4.98 9.36
CA ASP A 350 -11.17 -5.02 10.82
C ASP A 350 -11.19 -3.61 11.43
N VAL A 351 -10.52 -2.63 10.81
CA VAL A 351 -10.53 -1.22 11.25
C VAL A 351 -11.95 -0.64 11.21
N ILE A 352 -12.66 -0.83 10.10
CA ILE A 352 -14.05 -0.36 9.93
C ILE A 352 -14.98 -0.98 10.98
N LEU A 353 -14.83 -2.29 11.23
CA LEU A 353 -15.68 -3.04 12.16
C LEU A 353 -15.40 -2.68 13.63
N ARG A 354 -14.14 -2.47 14.02
CA ARG A 354 -13.76 -2.06 15.38
C ARG A 354 -14.38 -0.72 15.79
N ASP A 355 -14.61 0.17 14.84
CA ASP A 355 -15.27 1.46 15.06
C ASP A 355 -16.81 1.35 15.17
N GLY A 356 -17.35 0.13 15.01
CA GLY A 356 -18.78 -0.15 15.11
C GLY A 356 -19.59 0.31 13.91
N SER A 357 -18.94 0.57 12.77
CA SER A 357 -19.61 0.92 11.52
C SER A 357 -20.36 -0.29 10.96
N GLN A 358 -21.50 -0.02 10.34
CA GLN A 358 -22.45 -1.06 9.99
C GLN A 358 -23.19 -0.80 8.67
N LYS A 359 -23.23 0.45 8.19
CA LYS A 359 -23.78 0.79 6.87
C LYS A 359 -22.72 1.52 6.07
N ILE A 360 -22.06 0.79 5.18
CA ILE A 360 -20.76 1.16 4.64
C ILE A 360 -20.91 1.41 3.13
N VAL A 361 -20.37 2.54 2.67
CA VAL A 361 -20.14 2.75 1.24
C VAL A 361 -18.65 2.58 0.95
N ILE A 362 -18.32 1.83 -0.10
CA ILE A 362 -16.96 1.71 -0.62
C ILE A 362 -16.92 2.42 -1.96
N VAL A 363 -16.23 3.55 -2.03
CA VAL A 363 -15.94 4.30 -3.26
C VAL A 363 -14.58 3.86 -3.76
N ALA A 364 -14.49 3.42 -5.02
CA ALA A 364 -13.24 2.93 -5.59
C ALA A 364 -12.97 3.53 -6.97
N ARG A 365 -11.71 3.83 -7.26
CA ARG A 365 -11.27 4.09 -8.64
C ARG A 365 -11.51 2.85 -9.50
N LYS A 366 -11.97 3.05 -10.72
CA LYS A 366 -12.32 2.00 -11.66
C LYS A 366 -11.08 1.53 -12.42
N ASP A 367 -10.20 0.88 -11.69
CA ASP A 367 -9.07 0.15 -12.23
C ASP A 367 -8.80 -1.10 -11.38
N SER A 368 -7.76 -1.83 -11.76
CA SER A 368 -7.47 -3.12 -11.15
C SER A 368 -7.08 -3.04 -9.67
N TYR A 369 -6.56 -1.90 -9.21
CA TYR A 369 -6.32 -1.66 -7.79
C TYR A 369 -7.64 -1.39 -7.05
N GLY A 370 -8.40 -0.39 -7.50
CA GLY A 370 -9.60 0.03 -6.79
C GLY A 370 -10.69 -1.05 -6.75
N GLU A 371 -10.99 -1.67 -7.90
CA GLU A 371 -12.01 -2.73 -7.98
C GLU A 371 -11.56 -4.01 -7.26
N GLY A 372 -10.28 -4.36 -7.35
CA GLY A 372 -9.70 -5.53 -6.69
C GLY A 372 -9.75 -5.42 -5.16
N LEU A 373 -9.33 -4.28 -4.62
CA LEU A 373 -9.37 -4.04 -3.18
C LEU A 373 -10.81 -3.83 -2.68
N GLN A 374 -11.68 -3.16 -3.45
CA GLN A 374 -13.12 -3.05 -3.15
C GLN A 374 -13.76 -4.44 -3.00
N ALA A 375 -13.50 -5.35 -3.95
CA ALA A 375 -14.03 -6.72 -3.90
C ALA A 375 -13.49 -7.49 -2.69
N THR A 376 -12.21 -7.34 -2.37
CA THR A 376 -11.58 -7.98 -1.21
C THR A 376 -12.20 -7.49 0.10
N VAL A 377 -12.28 -6.18 0.31
CA VAL A 377 -12.86 -5.58 1.53
C VAL A 377 -14.33 -5.94 1.68
N ARG A 378 -15.11 -5.88 0.59
CA ARG A 378 -16.52 -6.31 0.60
C ARG A 378 -16.64 -7.76 1.09
N GLY A 379 -15.83 -8.66 0.55
CA GLY A 379 -15.84 -10.07 0.94
C GLY A 379 -15.51 -10.27 2.43
N GLU A 380 -14.56 -9.51 2.97
CA GLU A 380 -14.22 -9.58 4.41
C GLU A 380 -15.33 -8.99 5.30
N LEU A 381 -15.98 -7.90 4.89
CA LEU A 381 -17.14 -7.34 5.61
C LEU A 381 -18.34 -8.29 5.61
N GLU A 382 -18.64 -8.93 4.49
CA GLU A 382 -19.70 -9.95 4.38
C GLU A 382 -19.39 -11.17 5.28
N LYS A 383 -18.14 -11.66 5.28
CA LYS A 383 -17.70 -12.74 6.18
C LYS A 383 -17.83 -12.37 7.65
N ALA A 384 -17.62 -11.10 8.00
CA ALA A 384 -17.79 -10.57 9.34
C ALA A 384 -19.26 -10.31 9.72
N GLY A 385 -20.22 -10.56 8.82
CA GLY A 385 -21.65 -10.50 9.09
C GLY A 385 -22.34 -9.20 8.69
N ILE A 386 -21.67 -8.29 7.96
CA ILE A 386 -22.36 -7.14 7.36
C ILE A 386 -23.21 -7.64 6.19
N ALA A 387 -24.53 -7.47 6.28
CA ALA A 387 -25.45 -7.86 5.23
C ALA A 387 -25.25 -7.00 3.96
N GLY A 388 -25.44 -7.61 2.79
CA GLY A 388 -25.18 -6.95 1.50
C GLY A 388 -26.04 -5.71 1.23
N ASP A 389 -27.25 -5.62 1.79
CA ASP A 389 -28.10 -4.43 1.73
C ASP A 389 -27.60 -3.24 2.58
N ARG A 390 -26.60 -3.51 3.44
CA ARG A 390 -25.87 -2.50 4.22
C ARG A 390 -24.51 -2.14 3.62
N LEU A 391 -24.15 -2.75 2.49
CA LEU A 391 -22.96 -2.42 1.72
C LEU A 391 -23.38 -1.78 0.40
N LYS A 392 -22.72 -0.68 0.06
CA LYS A 392 -22.90 -0.04 -1.24
C LYS A 392 -21.55 0.18 -1.90
N LEU A 393 -21.45 -0.22 -3.16
CA LEU A 393 -20.25 -0.06 -3.96
C LEU A 393 -20.47 1.07 -4.96
N LEU A 394 -19.56 2.02 -4.99
CA LEU A 394 -19.49 3.07 -6.00
C LEU A 394 -18.13 2.99 -6.69
N THR A 395 -18.11 3.17 -8.00
CA THR A 395 -16.89 3.22 -8.79
C THR A 395 -16.84 4.50 -9.61
N TYR A 396 -15.65 5.07 -9.79
CA TYR A 396 -15.44 6.25 -10.63
C TYR A 396 -14.31 6.04 -11.64
N GLU A 397 -14.43 6.63 -12.81
CA GLU A 397 -13.34 6.64 -13.79
C GLU A 397 -12.23 7.57 -13.27
N PRO A 398 -11.00 7.08 -13.05
CA PRO A 398 -9.90 7.95 -12.67
C PRO A 398 -9.50 8.87 -13.85
N PRO A 399 -8.87 10.03 -13.56
CA PRO A 399 -8.24 10.86 -14.58
C PRO A 399 -7.34 10.04 -15.52
N PRO A 400 -7.50 10.16 -16.86
CA PRO A 400 -6.68 9.39 -17.81
C PRO A 400 -5.22 9.88 -17.90
N ASP A 401 -4.97 11.13 -17.49
CA ASP A 401 -3.66 11.77 -17.49
C ASP A 401 -3.58 12.90 -16.43
N PRO A 402 -2.38 13.39 -16.10
CA PRO A 402 -2.18 14.41 -15.06
C PRO A 402 -2.81 15.77 -15.35
N ASP A 403 -3.13 16.08 -16.60
CA ASP A 403 -3.67 17.37 -17.03
C ASP A 403 -5.20 17.38 -17.11
N SER A 404 -5.83 16.25 -16.78
CA SER A 404 -7.27 16.06 -16.82
C SER A 404 -8.01 16.89 -15.76
N PRO A 405 -9.25 17.34 -16.04
CA PRO A 405 -10.04 18.05 -15.06
C PRO A 405 -10.39 17.15 -13.85
N PRO A 406 -10.58 17.72 -12.65
CA PRO A 406 -11.00 16.95 -11.48
C PRO A 406 -12.29 16.18 -11.72
N VAL A 407 -12.37 14.96 -11.18
CA VAL A 407 -13.57 14.13 -11.23
C VAL A 407 -14.69 14.77 -10.39
N ASP A 408 -15.90 14.87 -10.95
CA ASP A 408 -17.09 15.36 -10.24
C ASP A 408 -17.76 14.23 -9.45
N PHE A 409 -17.73 14.35 -8.12
CA PHE A 409 -18.32 13.39 -7.18
C PHE A 409 -19.68 13.81 -6.62
N THR A 410 -20.31 14.86 -7.13
CA THR A 410 -21.56 15.42 -6.57
C THR A 410 -22.69 14.39 -6.54
N SER A 411 -22.86 13.61 -7.61
CA SER A 411 -23.88 12.55 -7.67
C SER A 411 -23.58 11.41 -6.69
N GLY A 412 -22.32 10.97 -6.62
CA GLY A 412 -21.87 9.94 -5.68
C GLY A 412 -22.05 10.36 -4.22
N ALA A 413 -21.76 11.61 -3.88
CA ALA A 413 -21.95 12.15 -2.54
C ALA A 413 -23.44 12.21 -2.13
N LYS A 414 -24.32 12.61 -3.06
CA LYS A 414 -25.77 12.54 -2.84
C LYS A 414 -26.22 11.09 -2.61
N GLU A 415 -25.70 10.16 -3.40
CA GLU A 415 -26.03 8.74 -3.30
C GLU A 415 -25.54 8.12 -1.97
N ILE A 416 -24.37 8.52 -1.47
CA ILE A 416 -23.85 8.15 -0.14
C ILE A 416 -24.77 8.69 0.96
N LYS A 417 -25.19 9.95 0.85
CA LYS A 417 -26.09 10.59 1.81
C LYS A 417 -27.46 9.92 1.85
N GLU A 418 -28.06 9.65 0.69
CA GLU A 418 -29.36 8.97 0.57
C GLU A 418 -29.31 7.53 1.06
N PHE A 419 -28.16 6.85 0.85
CA PHE A 419 -27.95 5.55 1.45
C PHE A 419 -27.90 5.63 2.99
N GLY A 420 -27.56 6.77 3.58
CA GLY A 420 -27.41 6.93 5.02
C GLY A 420 -26.27 6.07 5.54
N ALA A 421 -25.09 6.21 4.93
CA ALA A 421 -23.88 5.53 5.38
C ALA A 421 -23.45 6.04 6.76
N ASP A 422 -22.87 5.16 7.60
CA ASP A 422 -22.13 5.54 8.81
C ASP A 422 -20.60 5.44 8.62
N ALA A 423 -20.17 4.89 7.47
CA ALA A 423 -18.78 4.78 7.05
C ALA A 423 -18.66 4.93 5.53
N VAL A 424 -17.63 5.65 5.10
CA VAL A 424 -17.22 5.72 3.70
C VAL A 424 -15.75 5.32 3.60
N LEU A 425 -15.48 4.22 2.92
CA LEU A 425 -14.13 3.84 2.51
C LEU A 425 -13.84 4.39 1.12
N ILE A 426 -12.71 5.08 0.96
CA ILE A 426 -12.27 5.67 -0.31
C ILE A 426 -10.97 4.99 -0.75
N ILE A 427 -11.07 4.20 -1.83
CA ILE A 427 -9.95 3.50 -2.47
C ILE A 427 -9.57 4.29 -3.73
N GLY A 428 -8.52 5.09 -3.63
CA GLY A 428 -8.09 6.04 -4.63
C GLY A 428 -6.77 6.68 -4.26
N PHE A 429 -6.27 7.62 -5.07
CA PHE A 429 -5.03 8.35 -4.79
C PHE A 429 -5.35 9.79 -4.36
N GLY A 430 -4.59 10.79 -4.80
CA GLY A 430 -4.81 12.20 -4.47
C GLY A 430 -6.21 12.72 -4.86
N GLU A 431 -6.79 12.20 -5.94
CA GLU A 431 -8.12 12.56 -6.42
C GLU A 431 -9.24 12.21 -5.42
N SER A 432 -8.96 11.33 -4.46
CA SER A 432 -9.83 11.00 -3.33
C SER A 432 -10.29 12.24 -2.54
N ALA A 433 -9.49 13.32 -2.55
CA ALA A 433 -9.85 14.56 -1.88
C ALA A 433 -11.16 15.17 -2.42
N GLN A 434 -11.48 14.95 -3.70
CA GLN A 434 -12.72 15.43 -4.30
C GLN A 434 -13.95 14.67 -3.77
N VAL A 435 -13.80 13.40 -3.41
CA VAL A 435 -14.87 12.62 -2.75
C VAL A 435 -15.20 13.22 -1.39
N ILE A 436 -14.17 13.48 -0.58
CA ILE A 436 -14.31 14.06 0.78
C ILE A 436 -14.95 15.45 0.71
N ARG A 437 -14.52 16.29 -0.24
CA ARG A 437 -15.11 17.61 -0.49
C ARG A 437 -16.57 17.51 -0.90
N ALA A 438 -16.89 16.66 -1.87
CA ALA A 438 -18.27 16.48 -2.35
C ALA A 438 -19.21 15.98 -1.24
N LEU A 439 -18.73 15.12 -0.33
CA LEU A 439 -19.48 14.68 0.85
C LEU A 439 -19.82 15.87 1.76
N ALA A 440 -18.82 16.66 2.12
CA ALA A 440 -19.01 17.83 2.97
C ALA A 440 -19.95 18.86 2.33
N ASP A 441 -19.78 19.12 1.03
CA ASP A 441 -20.61 20.07 0.27
C ASP A 441 -22.06 19.55 0.10
N SER A 442 -22.26 18.24 0.11
CA SER A 442 -23.59 17.60 0.16
C SER A 442 -24.24 17.65 1.56
N GLY A 443 -23.56 18.23 2.55
CA GLY A 443 -24.02 18.35 3.94
C GLY A 443 -23.91 17.06 4.74
N VAL A 444 -23.06 16.11 4.32
CA VAL A 444 -22.68 14.95 5.14
C VAL A 444 -21.74 15.45 6.25
N GLN A 445 -22.09 15.15 7.50
CA GLN A 445 -21.25 15.51 8.65
C GLN A 445 -20.13 14.47 8.77
N ILE A 446 -18.88 14.88 8.59
CA ILE A 446 -17.72 14.01 8.81
C ILE A 446 -17.45 13.92 10.31
N ARG A 447 -17.24 12.69 10.79
CA ARG A 447 -16.90 12.42 12.18
C ARG A 447 -15.39 12.51 12.36
N HIS A 448 -14.97 13.39 13.25
CA HIS A 448 -13.59 13.55 13.70
C HIS A 448 -13.31 12.68 14.93
#